data_AF-A0A2V9ZAW2-F1
#
_entry.id   AF-A0A2V9ZAW2-F1
#
_cell.length_a   1.000
_cell.length_b   1.000
_cell.length_c   1.000
_cell.angle_alpha   90.00
_cell.angle_beta   90.00
_cell.angle_gamma   90.00
#
_symmetry.space_group_name_H-M   'P 1'
#
loop_
_entity.id
_entity.type
_entity.pdbx_description
1 polymer ?
#
loop_
_entity_poly.entity_id
_entity_poly.type
_entity_poly.pdbx_seq_one_letter_code
_entity_poly.pdbx_strand_id
1 'polypeptide(L)'
;MRYPVLIIFSLFYLITSHDAAIPYFTNVRDVTIAAPNRQNYVVVDPEIWNHSRRDLADLRLYDGENQVPYLLRQQGTRVSSVEQEAKVLNLGKFGDHTEFDLDVRGASEYDRVRLQLEAKDFVNSALIFGRNDLASSNGTQLRPSTLYDFSREKLGSNFILSLPPSSFLYLHIQLAPGIRPEQVKGATVFNLQEQKASWVQVGNCGPPAQDHKQTFISCDVPSHIPLDRVQFNVTPDQVNFRRHVTVANPGGDQIANGEISRIRLTRGGQTVTSEDLAFDLSSPHQDHLIITIENGDDPPLRLASVQSLATERRLYFDPGGKSSLKLYDGDEKLEPPIYDYAKFFQENPNAAAAQLGPGMHNPAYRGRPDERPWSERHQALLWIAMLLAVAVLIVTAIRSFKGAGRTTSN
;
A
#
# COMPACT_ATOMS: atom_id res chain seq x y z
N MET A 1 57.49 20.23 -19.87
CA MET A 1 56.46 19.32 -20.43
C MET A 1 56.51 17.98 -19.71
N ARG A 2 55.65 17.75 -18.71
CA ARG A 2 55.19 16.42 -18.26
C ARG A 2 53.87 16.63 -17.52
N TYR A 3 52.75 16.32 -18.18
CA TYR A 3 51.42 16.31 -17.55
C TYR A 3 51.25 14.97 -16.80
N PRO A 4 50.72 14.95 -15.57
CA PRO A 4 50.29 13.71 -14.94
C PRO A 4 48.94 13.29 -15.54
N VAL A 5 48.88 12.08 -16.07
CA VAL A 5 47.63 11.44 -16.50
C VAL A 5 46.93 10.90 -15.26
N LEU A 6 45.79 11.51 -14.91
CA LEU A 6 44.90 11.04 -13.87
C LEU A 6 44.04 9.91 -14.44
N ILE A 7 44.34 8.66 -14.10
CA ILE A 7 43.51 7.51 -14.48
C ILE A 7 42.34 7.44 -13.48
N ILE A 8 41.16 7.87 -13.93
CA ILE A 8 39.91 7.71 -13.20
C ILE A 8 39.45 6.26 -13.39
N PHE A 9 39.50 5.46 -12.32
CA PHE A 9 38.86 4.15 -12.27
C PHE A 9 37.34 4.35 -12.10
N SER A 10 36.61 4.29 -13.20
CA SER A 10 35.14 4.19 -13.17
C SER A 10 34.74 2.81 -12.66
N LEU A 11 34.26 2.75 -11.42
CA LEU A 11 33.71 1.54 -10.82
C LEU A 11 32.33 1.27 -11.43
N PHE A 12 32.26 0.43 -12.46
CA PHE A 12 30.99 -0.09 -12.96
C PHE A 12 30.47 -1.14 -11.98
N TYR A 13 29.43 -0.81 -11.21
CA TYR A 13 28.61 -1.82 -10.54
C TYR A 13 27.85 -2.60 -11.62
N LEU A 14 28.30 -3.81 -11.93
CA LEU A 14 27.51 -4.77 -12.68
C LEU A 14 26.40 -5.26 -11.74
N ILE A 15 25.18 -4.79 -11.98
CA ILE A 15 23.99 -5.37 -11.35
C ILE A 15 23.77 -6.73 -12.02
N THR A 16 24.14 -7.81 -11.33
CA THR A 16 23.81 -9.17 -11.77
C THR A 16 22.34 -9.42 -11.49
N SER A 17 21.51 -9.42 -12.53
CA SER A 17 20.12 -9.87 -12.41
C SER A 17 20.10 -11.39 -12.26
N HIS A 18 19.53 -11.88 -11.16
CA HIS A 18 19.37 -13.32 -10.92
C HIS A 18 18.09 -13.82 -11.61
N ASP A 19 18.24 -14.75 -12.55
CA ASP A 19 17.10 -15.36 -13.23
C ASP A 19 16.34 -16.31 -12.29
N ALA A 20 15.02 -16.34 -12.46
CA ALA A 20 14.13 -17.28 -11.81
C ALA A 20 14.19 -18.64 -12.50
N ALA A 21 14.44 -19.70 -11.73
CA ALA A 21 14.38 -21.07 -12.22
C ALA A 21 13.76 -21.98 -11.15
N ILE A 22 12.91 -22.91 -11.58
CA ILE A 22 12.20 -23.85 -10.70
C ILE A 22 13.11 -24.51 -9.65
N PRO A 23 14.35 -24.97 -9.99
CA PRO A 23 15.24 -25.59 -9.00
C PRO A 23 15.77 -24.65 -7.90
N TYR A 24 15.58 -23.34 -8.00
CA TYR A 24 16.08 -22.36 -7.01
C TYR A 24 15.05 -22.01 -5.94
N PHE A 25 13.78 -22.31 -6.15
CA PHE A 25 12.70 -22.10 -5.17
C PHE A 25 12.64 -23.24 -4.16
N THR A 26 12.59 -22.92 -2.87
CA THR A 26 12.50 -23.93 -1.81
C THR A 26 11.11 -24.52 -1.66
N ASN A 27 10.06 -23.78 -2.03
CA ASN A 27 8.68 -24.20 -1.81
C ASN A 27 7.85 -24.13 -3.10
N VAL A 28 6.76 -24.89 -3.11
CA VAL A 28 5.79 -24.93 -4.17
C VAL A 28 4.39 -25.17 -3.61
N ARG A 29 3.39 -24.53 -4.22
CA ARG A 29 1.96 -24.70 -3.93
C ARG A 29 1.18 -24.91 -5.21
N ASP A 30 0.23 -25.84 -5.17
CA ASP A 30 -0.74 -25.98 -6.24
C ASP A 30 -1.74 -24.82 -6.20
N VAL A 31 -2.07 -24.27 -7.36
CA VAL A 31 -3.06 -23.22 -7.54
C VAL A 31 -4.20 -23.79 -8.37
N THR A 32 -5.35 -24.01 -7.75
CA THR A 32 -6.56 -24.48 -8.44
C THR A 32 -7.31 -23.30 -9.01
N ILE A 33 -7.49 -23.27 -10.33
CA ILE A 33 -8.11 -22.16 -11.03
C ILE A 33 -9.62 -22.22 -10.85
N ALA A 34 -10.21 -21.15 -10.34
CA ALA A 34 -11.65 -21.07 -10.11
C ALA A 34 -12.42 -20.72 -11.39
N ALA A 35 -11.81 -19.98 -12.31
CA ALA A 35 -12.45 -19.65 -13.58
C ALA A 35 -11.44 -19.56 -14.74
N PRO A 36 -11.27 -20.61 -15.56
CA PRO A 36 -10.23 -20.68 -16.60
C PRO A 36 -10.30 -19.60 -17.70
N ASN A 37 -11.46 -18.97 -17.90
CA ASN A 37 -11.70 -18.03 -19.00
C ASN A 37 -11.76 -16.56 -18.58
N ARG A 38 -11.35 -16.23 -17.34
CA ARG A 38 -11.32 -14.85 -16.83
C ARG A 38 -10.17 -14.66 -15.85
N GLN A 39 -9.86 -13.42 -15.52
CA GLN A 39 -8.87 -13.06 -14.50
C GLN A 39 -9.14 -13.80 -13.19
N ASN A 40 -8.09 -14.38 -12.62
CA ASN A 40 -8.11 -14.99 -11.28
C ASN A 40 -7.16 -14.22 -10.37
N TYR A 41 -7.31 -14.43 -9.07
CA TYR A 41 -6.32 -14.01 -8.09
C TYR A 41 -6.13 -15.08 -7.02
N VAL A 42 -4.94 -15.11 -6.41
CA VAL A 42 -4.73 -15.79 -5.12
C VAL A 42 -4.48 -14.75 -4.04
N VAL A 43 -5.00 -15.00 -2.84
CA VAL A 43 -4.70 -14.18 -1.65
C VAL A 43 -3.39 -14.67 -1.06
N VAL A 44 -2.48 -13.75 -0.74
CA VAL A 44 -1.23 -14.06 -0.03
C VAL A 44 -1.57 -14.38 1.42
N ASP A 45 -1.45 -15.65 1.78
CA ASP A 45 -1.73 -16.15 3.13
C ASP A 45 -0.46 -16.19 4.01
N PRO A 46 -0.57 -16.47 5.32
CA PRO A 46 0.57 -16.52 6.22
C PRO A 46 1.68 -17.52 5.82
N GLU A 47 1.33 -18.62 5.13
CA GLU A 47 2.31 -19.62 4.72
C GLU A 47 3.24 -19.07 3.64
N ILE A 48 2.71 -18.31 2.67
CA ILE A 48 3.54 -17.62 1.67
C ILE A 48 4.49 -16.63 2.35
N TRP A 49 4.00 -15.82 3.29
CA TRP A 49 4.83 -14.83 3.99
C TRP A 49 6.01 -15.46 4.74
N ASN A 50 5.80 -16.60 5.40
CA ASN A 50 6.84 -17.27 6.17
C ASN A 50 7.97 -17.86 5.32
N HIS A 51 7.72 -18.08 4.04
CA HIS A 51 8.63 -18.76 3.13
C HIS A 51 9.16 -17.87 2.00
N SER A 52 8.62 -16.66 1.87
CA SER A 52 9.00 -15.67 0.86
C SER A 52 9.78 -14.52 1.48
N ARG A 53 10.36 -13.68 0.62
CA ARG A 53 10.85 -12.36 1.04
C ARG A 53 9.71 -11.48 1.55
N ARG A 54 10.02 -10.53 2.43
CA ARG A 54 9.05 -9.54 2.98
C ARG A 54 8.46 -8.60 1.93
N ASP A 55 9.09 -8.47 0.76
CA ASP A 55 8.56 -7.72 -0.37
C ASP A 55 7.84 -8.61 -1.40
N LEU A 56 7.80 -9.93 -1.15
CA LEU A 56 7.22 -10.96 -2.02
C LEU A 56 7.83 -10.97 -3.43
N ALA A 57 9.05 -10.42 -3.58
CA ALA A 57 9.72 -10.29 -4.87
C ALA A 57 10.13 -11.64 -5.48
N ASP A 58 10.21 -12.68 -4.66
CA ASP A 58 10.60 -14.04 -5.04
C ASP A 58 9.41 -14.94 -5.42
N LEU A 59 8.17 -14.42 -5.44
CA LEU A 59 7.04 -15.21 -5.92
C LEU A 59 7.11 -15.43 -7.43
N ARG A 60 6.88 -16.65 -7.92
CA ARG A 60 6.70 -16.93 -9.35
C ARG A 60 5.58 -17.95 -9.59
N LEU A 61 4.70 -17.64 -10.54
CA LEU A 61 3.61 -18.51 -10.97
C LEU A 61 4.02 -19.24 -12.27
N TYR A 62 3.74 -20.54 -12.37
CA TYR A 62 4.15 -21.39 -13.49
C TYR A 62 3.03 -22.29 -14.01
N ASP A 63 2.98 -22.46 -15.33
CA ASP A 63 2.29 -23.52 -16.07
C ASP A 63 3.36 -24.45 -16.68
N GLY A 64 3.62 -25.57 -15.99
CA GLY A 64 4.78 -26.41 -16.30
C GLY A 64 6.09 -25.65 -16.09
N GLU A 65 6.87 -25.45 -17.15
CA GLU A 65 8.11 -24.66 -17.13
C GLU A 65 7.90 -23.19 -17.54
N ASN A 66 6.71 -22.86 -18.04
CA ASN A 66 6.41 -21.51 -18.51
C ASN A 66 5.93 -20.65 -17.35
N GLN A 67 6.56 -19.49 -17.19
CA GLN A 67 6.13 -18.52 -16.19
C GLN A 67 4.84 -17.84 -16.64
N VAL A 68 3.86 -17.76 -15.74
CA VAL A 68 2.60 -17.06 -15.94
C VAL A 68 2.73 -15.64 -15.38
N PRO A 69 2.60 -14.59 -16.22
CA PRO A 69 2.62 -13.21 -15.77
C PRO A 69 1.53 -12.91 -14.73
N TYR A 70 1.86 -12.07 -13.76
CA TYR A 70 0.94 -11.68 -12.69
C TYR A 70 1.15 -10.22 -12.26
N LEU A 71 0.22 -9.69 -11.44
CA LEU A 71 0.38 -8.46 -10.69
C LEU A 71 0.12 -8.70 -9.21
N LEU A 72 1.09 -8.39 -8.35
CA LEU A 72 0.88 -8.32 -6.91
C LEU A 72 0.26 -6.96 -6.57
N ARG A 73 -0.90 -6.96 -5.90
CA ARG A 73 -1.62 -5.74 -5.54
C ARG A 73 -2.14 -5.79 -4.11
N GLN A 74 -1.80 -4.76 -3.34
CA GLN A 74 -2.38 -4.50 -2.02
C GLN A 74 -3.80 -3.95 -2.16
N GLN A 75 -4.74 -4.54 -1.45
CA GLN A 75 -6.16 -4.16 -1.42
C GLN A 75 -6.39 -3.07 -0.38
N GLY A 76 -5.65 -1.96 -0.48
CA GLY A 76 -5.81 -0.80 0.40
C GLY A 76 -7.02 0.04 0.04
N THR A 77 -7.32 1.03 0.87
CA THR A 77 -8.36 2.02 0.54
C THR A 77 -7.96 2.75 -0.72
N ARG A 78 -8.79 2.68 -1.75
CA ARG A 78 -8.59 3.40 -3.01
C ARG A 78 -9.73 4.37 -3.21
N VAL A 79 -9.38 5.61 -3.42
CA VAL A 79 -10.31 6.62 -3.91
C VAL A 79 -9.96 6.84 -5.37
N SER A 80 -10.82 6.39 -6.28
CA SER A 80 -10.69 6.69 -7.70
C SER A 80 -11.81 7.60 -8.12
N SER A 81 -11.48 8.59 -8.96
CA SER A 81 -12.48 9.40 -9.62
C SER A 81 -12.02 9.69 -11.04
N VAL A 82 -12.98 9.70 -11.97
CA VAL A 82 -12.76 10.20 -13.32
C VAL A 82 -13.33 11.61 -13.33
N GLU A 83 -12.44 12.59 -13.44
CA GLU A 83 -12.81 14.00 -13.51
C GLU A 83 -13.14 14.39 -14.95
N GLN A 84 -14.27 15.05 -15.13
CA GLN A 84 -14.72 15.57 -16.41
C GLN A 84 -15.08 17.05 -16.24
N GLU A 85 -14.56 17.89 -17.12
CA GLU A 85 -14.89 19.31 -17.12
C GLU A 85 -16.37 19.50 -17.48
N ALA A 86 -17.07 20.32 -16.68
CA ALA A 86 -18.45 20.71 -16.92
C ALA A 86 -18.48 22.16 -17.41
N LYS A 87 -19.22 22.41 -18.50
CA LYS A 87 -19.31 23.77 -19.04
C LYS A 87 -20.29 24.58 -18.21
N VAL A 88 -19.84 25.74 -17.73
CA VAL A 88 -20.69 26.70 -17.04
C VAL A 88 -21.50 27.49 -18.07
N LEU A 89 -22.82 27.46 -17.95
CA LEU A 89 -23.79 28.11 -18.83
C LEU A 89 -24.66 29.05 -18.00
N ASN A 90 -25.27 30.04 -18.65
CA ASN A 90 -26.28 30.94 -18.06
C ASN A 90 -25.84 31.58 -16.72
N LEU A 91 -24.53 31.80 -16.56
CA LEU A 91 -23.97 32.37 -15.33
C LEU A 91 -24.40 33.83 -15.18
N GLY A 92 -25.10 34.12 -14.09
CA GLY A 92 -25.63 35.45 -13.84
C GLY A 92 -26.02 35.66 -12.39
N LYS A 93 -26.37 36.91 -12.11
CA LYS A 93 -26.94 37.30 -10.82
C LYS A 93 -28.46 37.35 -10.95
N PHE A 94 -29.17 36.60 -10.12
CA PHE A 94 -30.63 36.64 -10.03
C PHE A 94 -31.00 37.21 -8.65
N GLY A 95 -31.59 38.41 -8.61
CA GLY A 95 -31.82 39.09 -7.33
C GLY A 95 -30.50 39.42 -6.61
N ASP A 96 -30.30 38.84 -5.44
CA ASP A 96 -29.11 39.02 -4.60
C ASP A 96 -28.13 37.83 -4.64
N HIS A 97 -28.44 36.81 -5.44
CA HIS A 97 -27.71 35.55 -5.45
C HIS A 97 -27.20 35.18 -6.85
N THR A 98 -26.27 34.24 -6.91
CA THR A 98 -25.65 33.80 -8.17
C THR A 98 -26.27 32.49 -8.62
N GLU A 99 -26.69 32.42 -9.88
CA GLU A 99 -27.22 31.22 -10.51
C GLU A 99 -26.48 30.91 -11.81
N PHE A 100 -26.40 29.62 -12.13
CA PHE A 100 -25.85 29.14 -13.39
C PHE A 100 -26.31 27.70 -13.64
N ASP A 101 -26.18 27.27 -14.89
CA ASP A 101 -26.36 25.89 -15.30
C ASP A 101 -24.99 25.25 -15.58
N LEU A 102 -24.87 23.95 -15.35
CA LEU A 102 -23.73 23.14 -15.73
C LEU A 102 -24.15 22.13 -16.78
N ASP A 103 -23.48 22.13 -17.93
CA ASP A 103 -23.57 21.05 -18.91
C ASP A 103 -22.59 19.94 -18.53
N VAL A 104 -23.15 18.80 -18.13
CA VAL A 104 -22.42 17.66 -17.55
C VAL A 104 -22.52 16.41 -18.43
N ARG A 105 -22.97 16.57 -19.68
CA ARG A 105 -23.16 15.46 -20.64
C ARG A 105 -21.91 14.62 -20.92
N GLY A 106 -20.73 15.13 -20.57
CA GLY A 106 -19.47 14.39 -20.66
C GLY A 106 -19.32 13.29 -19.59
N ALA A 107 -20.13 13.27 -18.54
CA ALA A 107 -20.10 12.26 -17.48
C ALA A 107 -21.37 11.41 -17.51
N SER A 108 -21.22 10.08 -17.57
CA SER A 108 -22.36 9.15 -17.58
C SER A 108 -23.03 9.04 -16.21
N GLU A 109 -22.24 9.09 -15.14
CA GLU A 109 -22.70 9.11 -13.74
C GLU A 109 -21.73 9.95 -12.90
N TYR A 110 -22.25 10.68 -11.92
CA TYR A 110 -21.46 11.53 -11.04
C TYR A 110 -22.18 11.73 -9.69
N ASP A 111 -21.40 12.06 -8.66
CA ASP A 111 -21.92 12.32 -7.31
C ASP A 111 -21.27 13.56 -6.66
N ARG A 112 -20.35 14.22 -7.37
CA ARG A 112 -19.66 15.43 -6.94
C ARG A 112 -19.53 16.44 -8.08
N VAL A 113 -19.62 17.72 -7.72
CA VAL A 113 -19.23 18.84 -8.59
C VAL A 113 -18.22 19.68 -7.82
N ARG A 114 -17.01 19.85 -8.33
CA ARG A 114 -16.04 20.83 -7.80
C ARG A 114 -16.21 22.12 -8.58
N LEU A 115 -16.55 23.20 -7.89
CA LEU A 115 -16.55 24.54 -8.46
C LEU A 115 -15.16 25.15 -8.35
N GLN A 116 -14.73 25.83 -9.41
CA GLN A 116 -13.53 26.66 -9.38
C GLN A 116 -13.95 28.07 -9.01
N LEU A 117 -13.70 28.45 -7.75
CA LEU A 117 -14.12 29.72 -7.17
C LEU A 117 -12.92 30.60 -6.79
N GLU A 118 -13.01 31.89 -7.12
CA GLU A 118 -12.07 32.91 -6.64
C GLU A 118 -12.55 33.62 -5.37
N ALA A 119 -13.73 33.28 -4.87
CA ALA A 119 -14.23 33.81 -3.60
C ALA A 119 -13.38 33.31 -2.42
N LYS A 120 -13.22 34.16 -1.40
CA LYS A 120 -12.43 33.90 -0.19
C LYS A 120 -13.20 34.29 1.05
N ASP A 121 -12.88 33.65 2.18
CA ASP A 121 -13.44 33.94 3.50
C ASP A 121 -14.98 33.95 3.51
N PHE A 122 -15.60 32.85 3.07
CA PHE A 122 -17.05 32.75 2.94
C PHE A 122 -17.59 31.40 3.43
N VAL A 123 -18.89 31.39 3.74
CA VAL A 123 -19.72 30.18 3.86
C VAL A 123 -20.96 30.39 3.00
N ASN A 124 -21.28 29.42 2.15
CA ASN A 124 -22.38 29.54 1.21
C ASN A 124 -23.13 28.23 1.06
N SER A 125 -24.46 28.29 1.01
CA SER A 125 -25.31 27.13 0.73
C SER A 125 -25.68 27.12 -0.75
N ALA A 126 -25.59 25.97 -1.40
CA ALA A 126 -25.96 25.78 -2.78
C ALA A 126 -27.20 24.88 -2.88
N LEU A 127 -28.25 25.39 -3.54
CA LEU A 127 -29.36 24.57 -4.01
C LEU A 127 -29.01 24.02 -5.39
N ILE A 128 -29.39 22.78 -5.63
CA ILE A 128 -28.95 22.01 -6.80
C ILE A 128 -30.18 21.31 -7.39
N PHE A 129 -30.41 21.48 -8.68
CA PHE A 129 -31.50 20.82 -9.39
C PHE A 129 -30.96 20.06 -10.60
N GLY A 130 -31.30 18.78 -10.70
CA GLY A 130 -31.00 17.95 -11.86
C GLY A 130 -32.03 18.12 -12.98
N ARG A 131 -31.58 18.27 -14.22
CA ARG A 131 -32.41 18.46 -15.41
C ARG A 131 -31.88 17.65 -16.61
N ASN A 132 -32.78 17.16 -17.45
CA ASN A 132 -32.43 16.51 -18.73
C ASN A 132 -32.58 17.43 -19.94
N ASP A 133 -33.18 18.60 -19.74
CA ASP A 133 -33.34 19.64 -20.75
C ASP A 133 -32.96 20.99 -20.13
N LEU A 134 -32.10 21.74 -20.82
CA LEU A 134 -31.63 23.06 -20.39
C LEU A 134 -32.76 24.10 -20.40
N ALA A 135 -33.75 23.95 -21.30
CA ALA A 135 -34.86 24.89 -21.41
C ALA A 135 -35.94 24.69 -20.31
N SER A 136 -35.92 23.54 -19.62
CA SER A 136 -36.91 23.24 -18.60
C SER A 136 -36.66 24.03 -17.31
N SER A 137 -37.65 24.79 -16.85
CA SER A 137 -37.63 25.40 -15.52
C SER A 137 -37.85 24.37 -14.40
N ASN A 138 -38.45 23.22 -14.71
CA ASN A 138 -38.68 22.13 -13.78
C ASN A 138 -37.45 21.23 -13.70
N GLY A 139 -36.96 20.97 -12.48
CA GLY A 139 -35.87 20.05 -12.21
C GLY A 139 -36.08 19.29 -10.91
N THR A 140 -35.42 18.14 -10.78
CA THR A 140 -35.42 17.37 -9.53
C THR A 140 -34.48 18.05 -8.54
N GLN A 141 -35.01 18.60 -7.45
CA GLN A 141 -34.18 19.17 -6.39
C GLN A 141 -33.36 18.08 -5.71
N LEU A 142 -32.04 18.24 -5.71
CA LEU A 142 -31.09 17.38 -5.02
C LEU A 142 -30.82 17.94 -3.61
N ARG A 143 -30.07 17.17 -2.81
CA ARG A 143 -29.68 17.62 -1.47
C ARG A 143 -28.85 18.92 -1.58
N PRO A 144 -29.18 19.96 -0.80
CA PRO A 144 -28.34 21.16 -0.71
C PRO A 144 -26.93 20.82 -0.23
N SER A 145 -25.94 21.61 -0.64
CA SER A 145 -24.54 21.43 -0.24
C SER A 145 -23.93 22.73 0.26
N THR A 146 -22.88 22.64 1.08
CA THR A 146 -22.23 23.81 1.68
C THR A 146 -20.82 23.98 1.14
N LEU A 147 -20.55 25.17 0.63
CA LEU A 147 -19.25 25.62 0.16
C LEU A 147 -18.65 26.57 1.20
N TYR A 148 -17.33 26.54 1.38
CA TYR A 148 -16.67 27.49 2.27
C TYR A 148 -15.20 27.72 1.89
N ASP A 149 -14.68 28.87 2.30
CA ASP A 149 -13.25 29.18 2.34
C ASP A 149 -12.98 29.89 3.66
N PHE A 150 -12.06 29.36 4.46
CA PHE A 150 -11.63 29.91 5.75
C PHE A 150 -10.13 30.22 5.71
N SER A 151 -9.68 30.84 4.61
CA SER A 151 -8.26 31.16 4.41
C SER A 151 -7.73 32.09 5.52
N ARG A 152 -8.55 33.05 5.97
CA ARG A 152 -8.22 33.96 7.08
C ARG A 152 -7.96 33.23 8.39
N GLU A 153 -8.77 32.22 8.71
CA GLU A 153 -8.66 31.42 9.92
C GLU A 153 -7.67 30.25 9.78
N LYS A 154 -7.13 30.04 8.57
CA LYS A 154 -6.25 28.91 8.20
C LYS A 154 -6.92 27.54 8.41
N LEU A 155 -8.23 27.46 8.17
CA LEU A 155 -9.01 26.22 8.36
C LEU A 155 -9.33 25.50 7.04
N GLY A 156 -8.79 25.98 5.92
CA GLY A 156 -8.95 25.36 4.60
C GLY A 156 -10.21 25.81 3.85
N SER A 157 -10.59 25.06 2.83
CA SER A 157 -11.70 25.40 1.92
C SER A 157 -12.37 24.15 1.37
N ASN A 158 -13.69 24.20 1.15
CA ASN A 158 -14.44 23.20 0.41
C ASN A 158 -15.22 23.86 -0.72
N PHE A 159 -14.84 23.53 -1.96
CA PHE A 159 -15.56 23.96 -3.17
C PHE A 159 -16.33 22.82 -3.85
N ILE A 160 -16.58 21.73 -3.12
CA ILE A 160 -17.24 20.54 -3.64
C ILE A 160 -18.70 20.52 -3.20
N LEU A 161 -19.59 20.46 -4.19
CA LEU A 161 -21.00 20.13 -4.02
C LEU A 161 -21.16 18.61 -3.97
N SER A 162 -21.73 18.11 -2.88
CA SER A 162 -22.02 16.68 -2.68
C SER A 162 -23.45 16.36 -3.09
N LEU A 163 -23.60 15.36 -3.96
CA LEU A 163 -24.86 14.95 -4.58
C LEU A 163 -25.13 13.46 -4.30
N PRO A 164 -26.38 12.99 -4.35
CA PRO A 164 -26.63 11.58 -4.58
C PRO A 164 -26.09 11.16 -5.96
N PRO A 165 -25.72 9.89 -6.18
CA PRO A 165 -25.37 9.38 -7.52
C PRO A 165 -26.44 9.76 -8.55
N SER A 166 -26.03 10.45 -9.62
CA SER A 166 -26.90 11.12 -10.58
C SER A 166 -26.39 10.97 -12.01
N SER A 167 -27.31 11.06 -12.98
CA SER A 167 -27.05 10.98 -14.43
C SER A 167 -27.80 12.03 -15.25
N PHE A 168 -28.16 13.16 -14.61
CA PHE A 168 -28.82 14.27 -15.30
C PHE A 168 -27.87 14.89 -16.34
N LEU A 169 -28.42 15.43 -17.43
CA LEU A 169 -27.61 16.06 -18.48
C LEU A 169 -27.18 17.49 -18.13
N TYR A 170 -27.94 18.16 -17.27
CA TYR A 170 -27.70 19.51 -16.79
C TYR A 170 -27.93 19.61 -15.28
N LEU A 171 -27.15 20.44 -14.60
CA LEU A 171 -27.40 20.84 -13.22
C LEU A 171 -27.67 22.34 -13.16
N HIS A 172 -28.76 22.75 -12.54
CA HIS A 172 -29.02 24.14 -12.21
C HIS A 172 -28.58 24.41 -10.77
N ILE A 173 -27.66 25.35 -10.60
CA ILE A 173 -27.03 25.68 -9.32
C ILE A 173 -27.47 27.08 -8.90
N GLN A 174 -27.96 27.19 -7.66
CA GLN A 174 -28.25 28.47 -7.02
C GLN A 174 -27.39 28.58 -5.77
N LEU A 175 -26.41 29.47 -5.80
CA LEU A 175 -25.59 29.80 -4.65
C LEU A 175 -26.33 30.83 -3.82
N ALA A 176 -26.33 30.70 -2.49
CA ALA A 176 -26.85 31.75 -1.61
C ALA A 176 -26.12 33.10 -1.86
N PRO A 177 -26.66 34.24 -1.38
CA PRO A 177 -25.98 35.52 -1.51
C PRO A 177 -24.54 35.49 -0.94
N GLY A 178 -23.62 36.20 -1.60
CA GLY A 178 -22.24 36.40 -1.12
C GLY A 178 -21.12 35.97 -2.09
N ILE A 179 -21.42 35.12 -3.08
CA ILE A 179 -20.51 34.80 -4.19
C ILE A 179 -21.01 35.51 -5.44
N ARG A 180 -20.15 36.28 -6.10
CA ARG A 180 -20.49 37.01 -7.34
C ARG A 180 -20.28 36.14 -8.58
N PRO A 181 -21.04 36.35 -9.67
CA PRO A 181 -20.92 35.53 -10.87
C PRO A 181 -19.49 35.47 -11.43
N GLU A 182 -18.78 36.60 -11.47
CA GLU A 182 -17.40 36.66 -11.96
C GLU A 182 -16.39 35.85 -11.14
N GLN A 183 -16.76 35.40 -9.94
CA GLN A 183 -15.92 34.54 -9.09
C GLN A 183 -16.07 33.05 -9.42
N VAL A 184 -17.06 32.66 -10.25
CA VAL A 184 -17.24 31.29 -10.75
C VAL A 184 -16.45 31.15 -12.05
N LYS A 185 -15.35 30.39 -12.02
CA LYS A 185 -14.42 30.25 -13.17
C LYS A 185 -14.62 28.98 -13.98
N GLY A 186 -15.21 27.96 -13.37
CA GLY A 186 -15.38 26.66 -13.99
C GLY A 186 -15.99 25.65 -13.04
N ALA A 187 -16.25 24.46 -13.57
CA ALA A 187 -16.73 23.33 -12.79
C ALA A 187 -16.17 22.02 -13.34
N THR A 188 -16.01 21.05 -12.45
CA THR A 188 -15.59 19.69 -12.79
C THR A 188 -16.55 18.73 -12.11
N VAL A 189 -17.12 17.80 -12.87
CA VAL A 189 -17.93 16.70 -12.33
C VAL A 189 -17.09 15.45 -12.22
N PHE A 190 -17.35 14.68 -11.18
CA PHE A 190 -16.68 13.40 -10.98
C PHE A 190 -17.54 12.47 -10.14
N ASN A 191 -17.24 11.18 -10.26
CA ASN A 191 -17.77 10.13 -9.43
C ASN A 191 -16.68 9.66 -8.49
N LEU A 192 -16.91 9.76 -7.18
CA LEU A 192 -15.99 9.25 -6.17
C LEU A 192 -16.26 7.77 -5.92
N GLN A 193 -15.41 6.90 -6.46
CA GLN A 193 -15.43 5.48 -6.10
C GLN A 193 -14.43 5.22 -4.99
N GLU A 194 -14.96 4.97 -3.79
CA GLU A 194 -14.18 4.50 -2.65
C GLU A 194 -14.22 2.98 -2.58
N GLN A 195 -13.10 2.34 -2.88
CA GLN A 195 -12.87 0.94 -2.56
C GLN A 195 -12.29 0.87 -1.14
N LYS A 196 -13.01 0.26 -0.21
CA LYS A 196 -12.51 0.05 1.15
C LYS A 196 -11.37 -0.96 1.14
N ALA A 197 -10.40 -0.76 2.04
CA ALA A 197 -9.36 -1.74 2.26
C ALA A 197 -9.95 -3.10 2.64
N SER A 198 -9.38 -4.17 2.07
CA SER A 198 -9.62 -5.54 2.53
C SER A 198 -8.56 -5.90 3.55
N TRP A 199 -8.99 -6.40 4.71
CA TRP A 199 -8.13 -6.71 5.84
C TRP A 199 -8.11 -8.20 6.10
N VAL A 200 -6.94 -8.73 6.43
CA VAL A 200 -6.75 -10.10 6.91
C VAL A 200 -6.26 -10.01 8.35
N GLN A 201 -6.87 -10.79 9.25
CA GLN A 201 -6.36 -10.89 10.62
C GLN A 201 -5.03 -11.64 10.61
N VAL A 202 -4.05 -11.07 11.30
CA VAL A 202 -2.68 -11.60 11.36
C VAL A 202 -2.28 -11.76 12.81
N GLY A 203 -1.84 -12.94 13.18
CA GLY A 203 -1.52 -13.23 14.57
C GLY A 203 -2.75 -13.18 15.50
N ASN A 204 -2.48 -13.03 16.79
CA ASN A 204 -3.50 -13.02 17.84
C ASN A 204 -3.16 -12.00 18.92
N CYS A 205 -4.18 -11.33 19.45
CA CYS A 205 -4.05 -10.50 20.63
C CYS A 205 -4.67 -11.22 21.84
N GLY A 206 -3.96 -11.18 22.97
CA GLY A 206 -4.42 -11.71 24.24
C GLY A 206 -5.54 -10.87 24.86
N PRO A 207 -6.10 -11.34 25.99
CA PRO A 207 -7.09 -10.55 26.75
C PRO A 207 -6.44 -9.27 27.31
N PRO A 208 -7.22 -8.19 27.47
CA PRO A 208 -6.72 -6.96 28.06
C PRO A 208 -6.34 -7.17 29.54
N ALA A 209 -5.13 -6.79 29.91
CA ALA A 209 -4.67 -6.69 31.29
C ALA A 209 -4.77 -5.23 31.76
N GLN A 210 -5.13 -5.01 33.01
CA GLN A 210 -5.25 -3.66 33.57
C GLN A 210 -4.14 -3.42 34.57
N ASP A 211 -3.51 -2.25 34.46
CA ASP A 211 -2.59 -1.76 35.47
C ASP A 211 -2.78 -0.24 35.64
N HIS A 212 -3.06 0.16 36.86
CA HIS A 212 -3.38 1.53 37.24
C HIS A 212 -4.38 2.23 36.30
N LYS A 213 -3.91 3.22 35.52
CA LYS A 213 -4.69 4.06 34.62
C LYS A 213 -4.60 3.60 33.16
N GLN A 214 -4.16 2.38 32.92
CA GLN A 214 -3.83 1.86 31.60
C GLN A 214 -4.39 0.45 31.39
N THR A 215 -4.70 0.14 30.12
CA THR A 215 -5.03 -1.22 29.66
C THR A 215 -3.93 -1.67 28.71
N PHE A 216 -3.36 -2.84 28.95
CA PHE A 216 -2.33 -3.46 28.13
C PHE A 216 -2.89 -4.64 27.36
N ILE A 217 -2.57 -4.74 26.08
CA ILE A 217 -2.88 -5.90 25.25
C ILE A 217 -1.58 -6.36 24.57
N SER A 218 -1.17 -7.59 24.86
CA SER A 218 -0.07 -8.24 24.16
C SER A 218 -0.59 -8.92 22.90
N CYS A 219 0.05 -8.67 21.76
CA CYS A 219 -0.26 -9.32 20.49
C CYS A 219 0.97 -10.03 19.94
N ASP A 220 0.78 -11.27 19.52
CA ASP A 220 1.76 -12.07 18.79
C ASP A 220 1.42 -11.96 17.29
N VAL A 221 2.33 -11.41 16.49
CA VAL A 221 2.15 -11.22 15.05
C VAL A 221 3.33 -11.87 14.33
N PRO A 222 3.16 -12.63 13.24
CA PRO A 222 4.30 -13.19 12.54
C PRO A 222 5.21 -12.10 11.96
N SER A 223 6.52 -12.05 12.31
CA SER A 223 7.45 -11.00 11.84
C SER A 223 7.63 -10.88 10.32
N HIS A 224 7.21 -11.88 9.56
CA HIS A 224 7.27 -11.82 8.09
C HIS A 224 6.04 -11.16 7.46
N ILE A 225 4.99 -10.90 8.25
CA ILE A 225 3.76 -10.28 7.79
C ILE A 225 3.72 -8.82 8.25
N PRO A 226 3.44 -7.86 7.36
CA PRO A 226 3.31 -6.46 7.76
C PRO A 226 2.04 -6.25 8.61
N LEU A 227 2.18 -5.56 9.74
CA LEU A 227 1.03 -5.10 10.52
C LEU A 227 0.60 -3.71 10.05
N ASP A 228 -0.58 -3.61 9.46
CA ASP A 228 -1.04 -2.36 8.86
C ASP A 228 -2.09 -1.64 9.73
N ARG A 229 -2.84 -2.38 10.55
CA ARG A 229 -3.91 -1.83 11.40
C ARG A 229 -4.12 -2.62 12.67
N VAL A 230 -4.47 -1.94 13.76
CA VAL A 230 -5.08 -2.53 14.96
C VAL A 230 -6.54 -2.10 15.03
N GLN A 231 -7.46 -3.06 15.06
CA GLN A 231 -8.89 -2.82 15.21
C GLN A 231 -9.34 -3.18 16.62
N PHE A 232 -10.04 -2.26 17.28
CA PHE A 232 -10.62 -2.44 18.60
C PHE A 232 -12.12 -2.69 18.47
N ASN A 233 -12.60 -3.79 19.03
CA ASN A 233 -14.02 -4.09 19.08
C ASN A 233 -14.54 -3.77 20.49
N VAL A 234 -15.00 -2.53 20.70
CA VAL A 234 -15.58 -2.07 21.96
C VAL A 234 -17.08 -2.38 21.98
N THR A 235 -17.63 -2.87 23.10
CA THR A 235 -19.06 -3.22 23.18
C THR A 235 -19.95 -2.05 22.74
N PRO A 236 -20.94 -2.24 21.84
CA PRO A 236 -21.67 -1.13 21.19
C PRO A 236 -22.38 -0.16 22.13
N ASP A 237 -22.71 -0.60 23.35
CA ASP A 237 -23.39 0.16 24.38
C ASP A 237 -22.45 1.14 25.13
N GLN A 238 -21.14 0.92 25.09
CA GLN A 238 -20.17 1.87 25.64
C GLN A 238 -19.93 3.00 24.63
N VAL A 239 -20.38 4.21 24.95
CA VAL A 239 -20.28 5.40 24.10
C VAL A 239 -19.65 6.56 24.85
N ASN A 240 -19.29 7.62 24.13
CA ASN A 240 -18.73 8.87 24.64
C ASN A 240 -17.39 8.70 25.34
N PHE A 241 -16.45 8.06 24.65
CA PHE A 241 -15.05 7.96 25.07
C PHE A 241 -14.10 8.42 23.98
N ARG A 242 -12.92 8.85 24.41
CA ARG A 242 -11.72 9.03 23.61
C ARG A 242 -10.53 8.54 24.43
N ARG A 243 -9.66 7.74 23.84
CA ARG A 243 -8.49 7.18 24.52
C ARG A 243 -7.26 7.31 23.62
N HIS A 244 -6.16 7.72 24.21
CA HIS A 244 -4.85 7.63 23.56
C HIS A 244 -4.41 6.17 23.55
N VAL A 245 -3.82 5.74 22.43
CA VAL A 245 -3.32 4.39 22.21
C VAL A 245 -1.88 4.48 21.79
N THR A 246 -1.02 3.69 22.40
CA THR A 246 0.36 3.49 21.96
C THR A 246 0.61 2.04 21.60
N VAL A 247 1.49 1.83 20.63
CA VAL A 247 1.98 0.51 20.23
C VAL A 247 3.50 0.52 20.39
N ALA A 248 4.03 -0.40 21.18
CA ALA A 248 5.45 -0.54 21.44
C ALA A 248 5.94 -1.97 21.14
N ASN A 249 7.23 -2.11 20.89
CA ASN A 249 7.89 -3.42 20.93
C ASN A 249 8.02 -3.91 22.40
N PRO A 250 8.40 -5.17 22.64
CA PRO A 250 8.61 -5.68 24.00
C PRO A 250 9.75 -4.98 24.76
N GLY A 251 10.66 -4.30 24.05
CA GLY A 251 11.74 -3.50 24.63
C GLY A 251 11.28 -2.14 25.16
N GLY A 252 10.02 -1.75 24.90
CA GLY A 252 9.45 -0.46 25.30
C GLY A 252 9.64 0.66 24.28
N ASP A 253 10.25 0.39 23.12
CA ASP A 253 10.35 1.38 22.06
C ASP A 253 8.98 1.57 21.41
N GLN A 254 8.47 2.80 21.47
CA GLN A 254 7.21 3.15 20.83
C GLN A 254 7.37 3.10 19.31
N ILE A 255 6.52 2.30 18.68
CA ILE A 255 6.46 2.13 17.22
C ILE A 255 5.46 3.13 16.63
N ALA A 256 4.32 3.33 17.31
CA ALA A 256 3.24 4.16 16.82
C ALA A 256 2.36 4.66 17.98
N ASN A 257 1.63 5.76 17.77
CA ASN A 257 0.61 6.26 18.69
C ASN A 257 -0.57 6.88 17.93
N GLY A 258 -1.73 6.93 18.57
CA GLY A 258 -2.94 7.49 18.00
C GLY A 258 -4.07 7.57 19.03
N GLU A 259 -5.31 7.69 18.55
CA GLU A 259 -6.49 7.73 19.41
C GLU A 259 -7.57 6.80 18.89
N ILE A 260 -8.39 6.29 19.81
CA ILE A 260 -9.67 5.64 19.48
C ILE A 260 -10.80 6.37 20.18
N SER A 261 -11.95 6.47 19.53
CA SER A 261 -13.11 7.16 20.08
C SER A 261 -14.44 6.62 19.58
N ARG A 262 -15.45 6.78 20.42
CA ARG A 262 -16.86 6.65 20.02
C ARG A 262 -17.63 7.76 20.67
N ILE A 263 -18.30 8.57 19.88
CA ILE A 263 -19.10 9.72 20.31
C ILE A 263 -20.53 9.48 19.87
N ARG A 264 -21.46 9.53 20.81
CA ARG A 264 -22.91 9.54 20.58
C ARG A 264 -23.53 10.58 21.50
N LEU A 265 -23.67 11.80 20.99
CA LEU A 265 -24.17 12.95 21.74
C LEU A 265 -25.43 13.51 21.11
N THR A 266 -26.48 13.65 21.90
CA THR A 266 -27.70 14.36 21.48
C THR A 266 -27.67 15.77 22.03
N ARG A 267 -27.73 16.78 21.15
CA ARG A 267 -27.77 18.20 21.52
C ARG A 267 -28.80 18.93 20.65
N GLY A 268 -29.71 19.67 21.28
CA GLY A 268 -30.75 20.42 20.56
C GLY A 268 -31.68 19.56 19.70
N GLY A 269 -31.94 18.31 20.11
CA GLY A 269 -32.77 17.37 19.35
C GLY A 269 -32.06 16.65 18.20
N GLN A 270 -30.77 16.93 17.94
CA GLN A 270 -29.96 16.23 16.94
C GLN A 270 -28.95 15.31 17.61
N THR A 271 -28.80 14.10 17.08
CA THR A 271 -27.80 13.13 17.57
C THR A 271 -26.61 13.11 16.62
N VAL A 272 -25.42 13.38 17.16
CA VAL A 272 -24.14 13.21 16.46
C VAL A 272 -23.57 11.86 16.86
N THR A 273 -23.29 11.02 15.85
CA THR A 273 -22.57 9.75 16.01
C THR A 273 -21.27 9.79 15.21
N SER A 274 -20.15 9.52 15.86
CA SER A 274 -18.84 9.37 15.25
C SER A 274 -18.11 8.23 15.95
N GLU A 275 -17.40 7.42 15.18
CA GLU A 275 -16.67 6.27 15.69
C GLU A 275 -15.37 6.13 14.90
N ASP A 276 -14.28 5.98 15.63
CA ASP A 276 -12.97 5.61 15.11
C ASP A 276 -12.35 4.63 16.10
N LEU A 277 -12.46 3.34 15.80
CA LEU A 277 -11.94 2.26 16.64
C LEU A 277 -10.82 1.48 15.95
N ALA A 278 -10.20 2.09 14.95
CA ALA A 278 -9.06 1.53 14.26
C ALA A 278 -7.86 2.44 14.43
N PHE A 279 -6.68 1.85 14.45
CA PHE A 279 -5.43 2.58 14.46
C PHE A 279 -4.53 2.03 13.36
N ASP A 280 -4.19 2.87 12.39
CA ASP A 280 -3.33 2.51 11.26
C ASP A 280 -1.85 2.67 11.63
N LEU A 281 -1.03 1.69 11.21
CA LEU A 281 0.41 1.66 11.45
C LEU A 281 1.17 1.77 10.13
N SER A 282 2.42 2.23 10.18
CA SER A 282 3.31 2.29 9.01
C SER A 282 3.93 0.93 8.65
N SER A 283 3.11 -0.13 8.63
CA SER A 283 3.49 -1.50 8.24
C SER A 283 4.72 -2.11 8.95
N PRO A 284 4.89 -1.96 10.28
CA PRO A 284 6.00 -2.60 10.98
C PRO A 284 5.95 -4.14 10.84
N HIS A 285 7.14 -4.74 10.84
CA HIS A 285 7.35 -6.19 10.90
C HIS A 285 7.87 -6.52 12.30
N GLN A 286 7.01 -7.04 13.17
CA GLN A 286 7.31 -7.30 14.58
C GLN A 286 6.69 -8.61 15.02
N ASP A 287 7.45 -9.41 15.77
CA ASP A 287 6.96 -10.68 16.33
C ASP A 287 5.94 -10.48 17.45
N HIS A 288 6.16 -9.44 18.26
CA HIS A 288 5.41 -9.16 19.46
C HIS A 288 5.17 -7.66 19.59
N LEU A 289 3.99 -7.30 20.05
CA LEU A 289 3.57 -5.91 20.24
C LEU A 289 2.83 -5.77 21.55
N ILE A 290 3.07 -4.64 22.21
CA ILE A 290 2.33 -4.23 23.41
C ILE A 290 1.52 -2.99 23.02
N ILE A 291 0.20 -3.14 23.03
CA ILE A 291 -0.74 -2.05 22.85
C ILE A 291 -1.13 -1.53 24.22
N THR A 292 -0.98 -0.23 24.44
CA THR A 292 -1.40 0.42 25.68
C THR A 292 -2.50 1.42 25.39
N ILE A 293 -3.63 1.30 26.09
CA ILE A 293 -4.72 2.27 26.08
C ILE A 293 -4.63 3.07 27.37
N GLU A 294 -4.49 4.39 27.26
CA GLU A 294 -4.50 5.29 28.41
C GLU A 294 -5.95 5.59 28.82
N ASN A 295 -6.36 5.03 29.96
CA ASN A 295 -7.70 5.24 30.51
C ASN A 295 -7.81 6.52 31.34
N GLY A 296 -6.69 6.97 31.93
CA GLY A 296 -6.73 8.11 32.86
C GLY A 296 -7.55 7.76 34.10
N ASP A 297 -8.45 8.66 34.51
CA ASP A 297 -9.36 8.44 35.65
C ASP A 297 -10.67 7.75 35.25
N ASP A 298 -10.86 7.47 33.95
CA ASP A 298 -12.06 6.78 33.46
C ASP A 298 -11.97 5.27 33.64
N PRO A 299 -13.10 4.56 33.73
CA PRO A 299 -13.11 3.10 33.68
C PRO A 299 -12.51 2.59 32.35
N PRO A 300 -11.81 1.44 32.38
CA PRO A 300 -11.31 0.79 31.19
C PRO A 300 -12.41 0.45 30.16
N LEU A 301 -12.05 0.43 28.88
CA LEU A 301 -12.97 0.05 27.81
C LEU A 301 -13.33 -1.44 27.88
N ARG A 302 -14.61 -1.76 27.67
CA ARG A 302 -15.09 -3.14 27.50
C ARG A 302 -14.77 -3.62 26.09
N LEU A 303 -13.61 -4.23 25.93
CA LEU A 303 -13.14 -4.80 24.67
C LEU A 303 -13.67 -6.22 24.50
N ALA A 304 -14.42 -6.45 23.42
CA ALA A 304 -14.82 -7.79 22.98
C ALA A 304 -13.63 -8.50 22.30
N SER A 305 -12.85 -7.77 21.51
CA SER A 305 -11.57 -8.24 20.96
C SER A 305 -10.70 -7.08 20.48
N VAL A 306 -9.42 -7.37 20.30
CA VAL A 306 -8.45 -6.53 19.59
C VAL A 306 -7.88 -7.38 18.46
N GLN A 307 -7.83 -6.84 17.25
CA GLN A 307 -7.36 -7.56 16.07
C GLN A 307 -6.21 -6.81 15.43
N SER A 308 -5.07 -7.49 15.30
CA SER A 308 -4.00 -7.11 14.41
C SER A 308 -4.36 -7.50 12.97
N LEU A 309 -4.28 -6.53 12.05
CA LEU A 309 -4.74 -6.66 10.68
C LEU A 309 -3.62 -6.26 9.70
N ALA A 310 -3.46 -7.05 8.65
CA ALA A 310 -2.69 -6.67 7.47
C ALA A 310 -3.64 -6.35 6.32
N THR A 311 -3.23 -5.45 5.45
CA THR A 311 -3.93 -5.24 4.18
C THR A 311 -3.76 -6.48 3.32
N GLU A 312 -4.88 -6.99 2.81
CA GLU A 312 -4.89 -8.15 1.93
C GLU A 312 -4.04 -7.88 0.68
N ARG A 313 -3.18 -8.82 0.32
CA ARG A 313 -2.41 -8.78 -0.93
C ARG A 313 -2.88 -9.88 -1.85
N ARG A 314 -3.13 -9.53 -3.12
CA ARG A 314 -3.62 -10.43 -4.15
C ARG A 314 -2.64 -10.51 -5.30
N LEU A 315 -2.36 -11.73 -5.74
CA LEU A 315 -1.62 -12.01 -6.97
C LEU A 315 -2.65 -12.21 -8.09
N TYR A 316 -2.87 -11.21 -8.94
CA TYR A 316 -3.79 -11.30 -10.08
C TYR A 316 -3.08 -11.85 -11.30
N PHE A 317 -3.74 -12.73 -12.05
CA PHE A 317 -3.20 -13.32 -13.27
C PHE A 317 -4.34 -13.80 -14.19
N ASP A 318 -4.03 -13.98 -15.47
CA ASP A 318 -4.96 -14.60 -16.42
C ASP A 318 -4.58 -16.07 -16.62
N PRO A 319 -5.46 -17.03 -16.29
CA PRO A 319 -5.12 -18.45 -16.34
C PRO A 319 -5.05 -19.03 -17.76
N GLY A 320 -5.44 -18.28 -18.80
CA GLY A 320 -5.30 -18.73 -20.21
C GLY A 320 -5.97 -20.07 -20.53
N GLY A 321 -7.13 -20.36 -19.92
CA GLY A 321 -7.86 -21.62 -20.09
C GLY A 321 -7.36 -22.78 -19.23
N LYS A 322 -6.33 -22.58 -18.39
CA LYS A 322 -5.78 -23.62 -17.51
C LYS A 322 -6.66 -23.86 -16.30
N SER A 323 -6.66 -25.10 -15.81
CA SER A 323 -7.37 -25.54 -14.60
C SER A 323 -6.49 -25.54 -13.34
N SER A 324 -5.17 -25.61 -13.50
CA SER A 324 -4.20 -25.61 -12.40
C SER A 324 -2.90 -24.94 -12.79
N LEU A 325 -2.28 -24.25 -11.85
CA LEU A 325 -0.94 -23.66 -11.94
C LEU A 325 -0.13 -24.04 -10.69
N LYS A 326 1.15 -23.65 -10.64
CA LYS A 326 1.99 -23.79 -9.44
C LYS A 326 2.59 -22.44 -9.05
N LEU A 327 2.48 -22.08 -7.77
CA LEU A 327 3.15 -20.93 -7.18
C LEU A 327 4.43 -21.41 -6.50
N TYR A 328 5.55 -20.76 -6.78
CA TYR A 328 6.86 -21.03 -6.20
C TYR A 328 7.38 -19.80 -5.44
N ASP A 329 8.13 -20.06 -4.38
CA ASP A 329 8.73 -19.04 -3.49
C ASP A 329 10.00 -19.55 -2.78
N GLY A 330 10.69 -18.65 -2.09
CA GLY A 330 11.85 -18.95 -1.26
C GLY A 330 13.20 -18.86 -1.96
N ASP A 331 13.30 -18.03 -3.01
CA ASP A 331 14.57 -17.66 -3.64
C ASP A 331 14.93 -16.21 -3.31
N GLU A 332 15.62 -16.01 -2.18
CA GLU A 332 15.93 -14.68 -1.64
C GLU A 332 16.72 -13.78 -2.59
N LYS A 333 17.42 -14.34 -3.58
CA LYS A 333 18.23 -13.55 -4.54
C LYS A 333 17.41 -12.91 -5.66
N LEU A 334 16.13 -13.24 -5.81
CA LEU A 334 15.33 -12.73 -6.93
C LEU A 334 14.94 -11.27 -6.78
N GLU A 335 15.05 -10.55 -7.89
CA GLU A 335 14.42 -9.24 -8.03
C GLU A 335 12.92 -9.38 -8.31
N PRO A 336 12.10 -8.35 -8.03
CA PRO A 336 10.70 -8.33 -8.41
C PRO A 336 10.52 -8.56 -9.91
N PRO A 337 9.56 -9.39 -10.36
CA PRO A 337 9.38 -9.63 -11.77
C PRO A 337 8.77 -8.43 -12.48
N ILE A 338 9.18 -8.20 -13.73
CA ILE A 338 8.67 -7.12 -14.57
C ILE A 338 7.91 -7.75 -15.74
N TYR A 339 6.58 -7.75 -15.65
CA TYR A 339 5.71 -8.26 -16.72
C TYR A 339 4.96 -7.14 -17.42
N ASP A 340 4.69 -7.31 -18.71
CA ASP A 340 3.77 -6.42 -19.43
C ASP A 340 2.33 -6.54 -18.91
N TYR A 341 1.96 -7.68 -18.33
CA TYR A 341 0.68 -7.87 -17.64
C TYR A 341 0.42 -6.77 -16.60
N ALA A 342 1.44 -6.40 -15.82
CA ALA A 342 1.33 -5.34 -14.82
C ALA A 342 1.11 -3.95 -15.44
N LYS A 343 1.65 -3.69 -16.64
CA LYS A 343 1.54 -2.38 -17.32
C LYS A 343 0.14 -2.13 -17.90
N PHE A 344 -0.54 -3.19 -18.32
CA PHE A 344 -1.88 -3.12 -18.94
C PHE A 344 -2.97 -3.69 -18.04
N PHE A 345 -2.67 -3.88 -16.76
CA PHE A 345 -3.58 -4.50 -15.81
C PHE A 345 -4.88 -3.68 -15.67
N GLN A 346 -6.00 -4.35 -15.87
CA GLN A 346 -7.33 -3.87 -15.49
C GLN A 346 -7.96 -4.91 -14.59
N GLU A 347 -8.36 -4.50 -13.39
CA GLU A 347 -9.05 -5.41 -12.47
C GLU A 347 -10.42 -5.74 -13.02
N ASN A 348 -10.68 -7.03 -13.24
CA ASN A 348 -12.01 -7.51 -13.59
C ASN A 348 -12.87 -7.50 -12.31
N PRO A 349 -14.01 -6.80 -12.27
CA PRO A 349 -14.90 -6.79 -11.10
C PRO A 349 -15.39 -8.20 -10.70
N ASN A 350 -15.35 -9.15 -11.64
CA ASN A 350 -15.73 -10.55 -11.45
C ASN A 350 -14.52 -11.49 -11.44
N ALA A 351 -13.33 -10.99 -11.11
CA ALA A 351 -12.14 -11.83 -10.95
C ALA A 351 -12.42 -12.94 -9.92
N ALA A 352 -12.00 -14.17 -10.23
CA ALA A 352 -12.28 -15.33 -9.39
C ALA A 352 -11.13 -15.62 -8.42
N ALA A 353 -11.44 -15.93 -7.16
CA ALA A 353 -10.46 -16.37 -6.18
C ALA A 353 -10.03 -17.82 -6.50
N ALA A 354 -8.80 -17.99 -7.00
CA ALA A 354 -8.18 -19.29 -7.14
C ALA A 354 -7.76 -19.84 -5.76
N GLN A 355 -7.77 -21.16 -5.61
CA GLN A 355 -7.49 -21.82 -4.34
C GLN A 355 -6.03 -22.25 -4.27
N LEU A 356 -5.33 -21.86 -3.21
CA LEU A 356 -4.01 -22.41 -2.89
C LEU A 356 -4.15 -23.75 -2.18
N GLY A 357 -3.40 -24.76 -2.64
CA GLY A 357 -3.16 -26.00 -1.92
C GLY A 357 -2.20 -25.80 -0.74
N PRO A 358 -1.89 -26.85 0.03
CA PRO A 358 -0.91 -26.75 1.12
C PRO A 358 0.51 -26.43 0.60
N GLY A 359 1.31 -25.71 1.38
CA GLY A 359 2.75 -25.57 1.16
C GLY A 359 3.47 -26.91 1.17
N MET A 360 4.35 -27.10 0.19
CA MET A 360 5.21 -28.27 0.09
C MET A 360 6.63 -27.84 -0.25
N HIS A 361 7.61 -28.61 0.24
CA HIS A 361 8.98 -28.48 -0.26
C HIS A 361 9.01 -28.79 -1.76
N ASN A 362 9.71 -27.95 -2.53
CA ASN A 362 9.84 -28.14 -3.97
C ASN A 362 10.74 -29.36 -4.28
N PRO A 363 10.22 -30.45 -4.88
CA PRO A 363 11.02 -31.64 -5.16
C PRO A 363 12.13 -31.40 -6.20
N ALA A 364 11.99 -30.34 -7.02
CA ALA A 364 13.00 -29.93 -7.98
C ALA A 364 14.10 -29.05 -7.37
N TYR A 365 14.02 -28.69 -6.08
CA TYR A 365 14.98 -27.80 -5.44
C TYR A 365 16.41 -28.37 -5.47
N ARG A 366 17.36 -27.56 -5.95
CA ARG A 366 18.80 -27.85 -5.99
C ARG A 366 19.65 -26.72 -5.40
N GLY A 367 19.03 -25.59 -5.06
CA GLY A 367 19.73 -24.37 -4.64
C GLY A 367 20.43 -23.67 -5.81
N ARG A 368 20.86 -22.42 -5.58
CA ARG A 368 21.65 -21.68 -6.58
C ARG A 368 23.08 -22.22 -6.65
N PRO A 369 23.70 -22.23 -7.85
CA PRO A 369 25.14 -22.49 -7.96
C PRO A 369 25.94 -21.54 -7.06
N ASP A 370 27.06 -22.03 -6.54
CA ASP A 370 27.97 -21.19 -5.76
C ASP A 370 28.64 -20.17 -6.69
N GLU A 371 28.24 -18.91 -6.56
CA GLU A 371 28.73 -17.77 -7.36
C GLU A 371 30.04 -17.17 -6.82
N ARG A 372 30.57 -17.68 -5.69
CA ARG A 372 31.81 -17.17 -5.11
C ARG A 372 32.98 -17.31 -6.08
N PRO A 373 33.87 -16.29 -6.19
CA PRO A 373 35.07 -16.38 -7.00
C PRO A 373 35.89 -17.63 -6.70
N TRP A 374 36.57 -18.17 -7.71
CA TRP A 374 37.37 -19.40 -7.55
C TRP A 374 38.39 -19.30 -6.42
N SER A 375 38.94 -18.11 -6.18
CA SER A 375 39.85 -17.78 -5.08
C SER A 375 39.24 -17.97 -3.70
N GLU A 376 37.99 -17.59 -3.51
CA GLU A 376 37.26 -17.76 -2.25
C GLU A 376 36.81 -19.21 -2.09
N ARG A 377 36.39 -19.86 -3.18
CA ARG A 377 36.02 -21.27 -3.18
C ARG A 377 37.19 -22.20 -2.86
N HIS A 378 38.41 -21.85 -3.32
CA HIS A 378 39.62 -22.67 -3.17
C HIS A 378 40.72 -21.93 -2.40
N GLN A 379 40.36 -21.21 -1.34
CA GLN A 379 41.30 -20.43 -0.54
C GLN A 379 42.51 -21.26 -0.09
N ALA A 380 42.32 -22.55 0.25
CA ALA A 380 43.41 -23.47 0.59
C ALA A 380 44.41 -23.70 -0.56
N LEU A 381 43.95 -23.81 -1.81
CA LEU A 381 44.84 -23.97 -2.97
C LEU A 381 45.67 -22.71 -3.22
N LEU A 382 45.09 -21.53 -2.99
CA LEU A 382 45.82 -20.27 -3.06
C LEU A 382 46.91 -20.19 -1.98
N TRP A 383 46.59 -20.59 -0.74
CA TRP A 383 47.58 -20.66 0.34
C TRP A 383 48.71 -21.64 0.00
N ILE A 384 48.39 -22.81 -0.55
CA ILE A 384 49.39 -23.79 -1.00
C ILE A 384 50.27 -23.20 -2.11
N ALA A 385 49.68 -22.59 -3.14
CA ALA A 385 50.42 -21.98 -4.23
C ALA A 385 51.34 -20.85 -3.74
N MET A 386 50.86 -20.03 -2.80
CA MET A 386 51.64 -18.95 -2.19
C MET A 386 52.81 -19.50 -1.36
N LEU A 387 52.58 -20.51 -0.52
CA LEU A 387 53.66 -21.16 0.24
C LEU A 387 54.72 -21.78 -0.68
N LEU A 388 54.29 -22.37 -1.80
CA LEU A 388 55.19 -22.97 -2.79
C LEU A 388 56.02 -21.90 -3.51
N ALA A 389 55.41 -20.78 -3.87
CA ALA A 389 56.13 -19.63 -4.44
C ALA A 389 57.17 -19.05 -3.46
N VAL A 390 56.80 -18.91 -2.17
CA VAL A 390 57.72 -18.47 -1.12
C VAL A 390 58.88 -19.45 -0.93
N ALA A 391 58.61 -20.76 -0.92
CA ALA A 391 59.64 -21.78 -0.81
C ALA A 391 60.63 -21.73 -2.00
N VAL A 392 60.14 -21.53 -3.22
CA VAL A 392 60.99 -21.35 -4.41
C VAL A 392 61.88 -20.12 -4.27
N LEU A 393 61.33 -18.98 -3.81
CA LEU A 393 62.10 -17.75 -3.58
C LEU A 393 63.19 -17.92 -2.51
N ILE A 394 62.89 -18.65 -1.43
CA ILE A 394 63.89 -18.97 -0.39
C ILE A 394 65.02 -19.82 -0.98
N VAL A 395 64.69 -20.84 -1.78
CA VAL A 395 65.70 -21.71 -2.41
C VAL A 395 66.58 -20.95 -3.39
N THR A 396 66.00 -20.07 -4.22
CA THR A 396 66.78 -19.26 -5.18
C THR A 396 67.67 -18.24 -4.48
N ALA A 397 67.19 -17.60 -3.41
CA ALA A 397 68.01 -16.71 -2.57
C ALA A 397 69.21 -17.45 -1.95
N ILE A 398 68.98 -18.61 -1.33
CA ILE A 398 70.06 -19.43 -0.74
C ILE A 398 71.09 -19.86 -1.81
N ARG A 399 70.64 -20.22 -3.02
CA ARG A 399 71.54 -20.57 -4.12
C ARG A 399 72.37 -19.37 -4.59
N SER A 400 71.77 -18.18 -4.68
CA SER A 400 72.47 -16.94 -5.05
C SER A 400 73.58 -16.59 -4.04
N PHE A 401 73.28 -16.67 -2.74
CA PHE A 401 74.29 -16.43 -1.69
C PHE A 401 75.42 -17.47 -1.68
N LYS A 402 75.12 -18.74 -1.99
CA LYS A 402 76.16 -19.79 -2.13
C LYS A 402 77.01 -19.63 -3.40
N GLY A 403 76.50 -18.99 -4.45
CA GLY A 403 77.24 -18.65 -5.65
C GLY A 403 78.19 -17.46 -5.47
N ALA A 404 77.81 -16.48 -4.64
CA ALA A 404 78.60 -15.28 -4.37
C ALA A 404 79.84 -15.53 -3.47
N GLY A 405 79.88 -16.65 -2.73
CA GLY A 405 80.99 -17.02 -1.86
C GLY A 405 82.19 -17.71 -2.54
N ARG A 406 82.21 -17.84 -3.88
CA ARG A 406 83.28 -18.53 -4.63
C ARG A 406 84.21 -17.62 -5.44
N THR A 407 84.11 -16.31 -5.27
CA THR A 407 85.04 -15.34 -5.85
C THR A 407 85.60 -14.43 -4.76
N THR A 408 86.55 -14.94 -3.99
CA THR A 408 87.62 -14.19 -3.31
C THR A 408 88.58 -15.18 -2.64
N SER A 409 89.55 -15.66 -3.42
CA SER A 409 90.87 -16.09 -2.92
C SER A 409 91.83 -15.91 -4.10
N ASN A 410 92.67 -14.88 -3.98
CA ASN A 410 94.06 -15.00 -4.43
C ASN A 410 94.80 -16.01 -3.55
#